data_AF-A0A9E5VZ49-F1
#
_entry.id   AF-A0A9E5VZ49-F1
#
_cell.length_a   1.000
_cell.length_b   1.000
_cell.length_c   1.000
_cell.angle_alpha   90.00
_cell.angle_beta   90.00
_cell.angle_gamma   90.00
#
_symmetry.space_group_name_H-M   'P 1'
#
loop_
_entity.id
_entity.type
_entity.pdbx_description
1 polymer ?
#
loop_
_entity_poly.entity_id
_entity_poly.type
_entity_poly.pdbx_seq_one_letter_code
_entity_poly.pdbx_strand_id
1 'polypeptide(L)'
;MKTCCFTGHRSRIFPFSQTDERCGIIKKEMKMLIEAALNDGFNHFIVGGASGVDEWALEILREMKTLVHSFSVTLAPPYPGFTDVTQGADEIIPLSSQDDPSCFFKRNMYMVDNSQRIIAVYDEAFPVEGGTLQTLNYAKTKQITIEQLRWKKLLDGYYLHIPEKVGYKGSPAQSSFPLNEQGVFLVEAPEK
;
A
#
# COMPACT_ATOMS: atom_id res chain seq x y z
N MET A 1 -8.98 17.90 13.56
CA MET A 1 -8.27 17.34 12.40
C MET A 1 -8.54 15.85 12.39
N LYS A 2 -8.96 15.27 11.27
CA LYS A 2 -9.18 13.83 11.13
C LYS A 2 -8.13 13.26 10.18
N THR A 3 -7.38 12.29 10.66
CA THR A 3 -6.16 11.80 10.00
C THR A 3 -6.32 10.37 9.51
N CYS A 4 -5.96 10.14 8.24
CA CYS A 4 -5.90 8.83 7.63
C CYS A 4 -4.45 8.48 7.27
N CYS A 5 -3.96 7.30 7.66
CA CYS A 5 -2.65 6.83 7.23
C CYS A 5 -2.75 5.69 6.21
N PHE A 6 -1.60 5.33 5.65
CA PHE A 6 -1.50 4.23 4.68
C PHE A 6 -0.62 3.11 5.22
N THR A 7 -0.89 1.90 4.75
CA THR A 7 0.06 0.80 4.85
C THR A 7 -0.10 -0.12 3.65
N GLY A 8 0.97 -0.77 3.26
CA GLY A 8 0.91 -1.73 2.17
C GLY A 8 2.27 -2.32 1.84
N HIS A 9 2.27 -3.18 0.84
CA HIS A 9 3.50 -3.82 0.41
C HIS A 9 4.45 -2.85 -0.29
N ARG A 10 5.75 -3.15 -0.16
CA ARG A 10 6.77 -2.52 -0.99
C ARG A 10 6.70 -3.06 -2.41
N SER A 11 7.14 -2.26 -3.39
CA SER A 11 7.10 -2.62 -4.82
C SER A 11 7.63 -4.03 -5.13
N ARG A 12 8.75 -4.42 -4.49
CA ARG A 12 9.37 -5.76 -4.64
C ARG A 12 8.51 -6.97 -4.26
N ILE A 13 7.42 -6.77 -3.52
CA ILE A 13 6.54 -7.86 -3.09
C ILE A 13 5.49 -8.17 -4.17
N PHE A 14 5.17 -7.18 -5.01
CA PHE A 14 4.23 -7.41 -6.10
C PHE A 14 4.92 -8.26 -7.19
N PRO A 15 4.22 -9.22 -7.81
CA PRO A 15 4.77 -10.06 -8.87
C PRO A 15 4.81 -9.33 -10.23
N PHE A 16 4.96 -8.00 -10.20
CA PHE A 16 4.93 -7.12 -11.36
C PHE A 16 5.70 -5.81 -11.10
N SER A 17 6.16 -5.17 -12.18
CA SER A 17 6.92 -3.92 -12.07
C SER A 17 6.01 -2.73 -11.73
N GLN A 18 6.61 -1.64 -11.25
CA GLN A 18 5.89 -0.39 -10.95
C GLN A 18 5.28 0.29 -12.19
N THR A 19 5.64 -0.13 -13.40
CA THR A 19 5.14 0.39 -14.67
C THR A 19 4.02 -0.46 -15.27
N ASP A 20 3.64 -1.54 -14.58
CA ASP A 20 2.61 -2.46 -15.04
C ASP A 20 1.20 -1.85 -14.92
N GLU A 21 0.29 -2.19 -15.85
CA GLU A 21 -1.09 -1.71 -15.84
C GLU A 21 -1.85 -2.07 -14.55
N ARG A 22 -1.47 -3.17 -13.89
CA ARG A 22 -2.03 -3.61 -12.61
C ARG A 22 -1.83 -2.57 -11.50
N CYS A 23 -0.74 -1.82 -11.53
CA CYS A 23 -0.53 -0.70 -10.61
C CYS A 23 -1.62 0.38 -10.79
N GLY A 24 -2.04 0.65 -12.03
CA GLY A 24 -3.11 1.59 -12.34
C GLY A 24 -4.46 1.15 -11.78
N ILE A 25 -4.76 -0.15 -11.84
CA ILE A 25 -5.99 -0.72 -11.26
C ILE A 25 -6.00 -0.52 -9.74
N ILE A 26 -4.91 -0.88 -9.06
CA ILE A 26 -4.78 -0.72 -7.60
C ILE A 26 -4.87 0.76 -7.21
N LYS A 27 -4.16 1.64 -7.92
CA LYS A 27 -4.18 3.09 -7.68
C LYS A 27 -5.58 3.68 -7.82
N LYS A 28 -6.37 3.22 -8.80
CA LYS A 28 -7.76 3.66 -8.99
C LYS A 28 -8.62 3.32 -7.77
N GLU A 29 -8.51 2.09 -7.26
CA GLU A 29 -9.23 1.67 -6.05
C GLU A 29 -8.75 2.42 -4.80
N MET A 30 -7.43 2.63 -4.66
CA MET A 30 -6.86 3.46 -3.59
C MET A 30 -7.43 4.89 -3.62
N LYS A 31 -7.55 5.48 -4.82
CA LYS A 31 -8.13 6.81 -5.00
C LYS A 31 -9.59 6.87 -4.51
N MET A 32 -10.40 5.86 -4.80
CA MET A 32 -11.77 5.79 -4.30
C MET A 32 -11.83 5.69 -2.78
N LEU A 33 -10.91 4.95 -2.14
CA LEU A 33 -10.80 4.89 -0.67
C LEU A 33 -10.38 6.25 -0.07
N ILE A 34 -9.49 6.98 -0.73
CA ILE A 34 -9.08 8.32 -0.32
C ILE A 34 -10.25 9.30 -0.46
N GLU A 35 -10.98 9.27 -1.57
CA GLU A 35 -12.20 10.07 -1.79
C GLU A 35 -13.26 9.78 -0.73
N ALA A 36 -13.48 8.51 -0.38
CA ALA A 36 -14.37 8.13 0.70
C ALA A 36 -13.91 8.69 2.05
N ALA A 37 -12.60 8.66 2.35
CA ALA A 37 -12.07 9.28 3.56
C ALA A 37 -12.30 10.80 3.59
N LEU A 38 -12.07 11.50 2.47
CA LEU A 38 -12.35 12.93 2.36
C LEU A 38 -13.84 13.23 2.60
N ASN A 39 -14.74 12.44 2.02
CA ASN A 39 -16.18 12.58 2.21
C ASN A 39 -16.62 12.34 3.67
N ASP A 40 -15.91 11.46 4.39
CA ASP A 40 -16.11 11.23 5.83
C ASP A 40 -15.49 12.33 6.74
N GLY A 41 -14.95 13.39 6.11
CA GLY A 41 -14.39 14.55 6.76
C GLY A 41 -12.94 14.38 7.20
N PHE A 42 -12.21 13.37 6.69
CA PHE A 42 -10.77 13.31 6.84
C PHE A 42 -10.13 14.42 6.02
N ASN A 43 -9.16 15.11 6.61
CA ASN A 43 -8.52 16.28 6.00
C ASN A 43 -7.00 16.32 6.22
N HIS A 44 -6.45 15.24 6.76
CA HIS A 44 -5.02 15.06 6.91
C HIS A 44 -4.64 13.62 6.56
N PHE A 45 -3.51 13.45 5.88
CA PHE A 45 -2.99 12.15 5.47
C PHE A 45 -1.54 11.95 5.91
N ILE A 46 -1.23 10.77 6.42
CA ILE A 46 0.16 10.39 6.77
C ILE A 46 0.62 9.23 5.90
N VAL A 47 1.72 9.43 5.18
CA VAL A 47 2.34 8.45 4.28
C VAL A 47 3.74 8.12 4.78
N GLY A 48 4.16 6.86 4.63
CA GLY A 48 5.41 6.41 5.22
C GLY A 48 6.66 6.61 4.34
N GLY A 49 6.48 6.87 3.05
CA GLY A 49 7.57 7.12 2.10
C GLY A 49 8.31 5.89 1.58
N ALA A 50 7.87 4.66 1.87
CA ALA A 50 8.48 3.47 1.28
C ALA A 50 8.12 3.31 -0.20
N SER A 51 8.94 2.58 -0.97
CA SER A 51 8.59 2.28 -2.36
C SER A 51 7.35 1.40 -2.46
N GLY A 52 6.54 1.57 -3.52
CA GLY A 52 5.28 0.86 -3.69
C GLY A 52 4.07 1.64 -3.14
N VAL A 53 3.31 1.07 -2.21
CA VAL A 53 2.01 1.64 -1.80
C VAL A 53 2.12 3.06 -1.22
N ASP A 54 3.16 3.34 -0.44
CA ASP A 54 3.42 4.68 0.12
C ASP A 54 3.71 5.70 -1.02
N GLU A 55 4.51 5.33 -2.03
CA GLU A 55 4.74 6.15 -3.24
C GLU A 55 3.45 6.38 -4.03
N TRP A 56 2.64 5.33 -4.23
CA TRP A 56 1.38 5.44 -4.95
C TRP A 56 0.38 6.34 -4.22
N ALA A 57 0.34 6.27 -2.89
CA ALA A 57 -0.48 7.16 -2.08
C ALA A 57 -0.05 8.63 -2.24
N LEU A 58 1.26 8.92 -2.18
CA LEU A 58 1.79 10.26 -2.41
C LEU A 58 1.41 10.80 -3.79
N GLU A 59 1.56 9.99 -4.83
CA GLU A 59 1.20 10.36 -6.21
C GLU A 59 -0.29 10.72 -6.32
N ILE A 60 -1.18 9.86 -5.82
CA ILE A 60 -2.62 10.08 -5.85
C ILE A 60 -3.00 11.35 -5.06
N LEU A 61 -2.47 11.51 -3.84
CA LEU A 61 -2.76 12.67 -3.00
C LEU A 61 -2.29 13.97 -3.67
N ARG A 62 -1.11 13.95 -4.30
CA ARG A 62 -0.59 15.09 -5.07
C ARG A 62 -1.53 15.47 -6.21
N GLU A 63 -2.01 14.49 -6.99
CA GLU A 63 -2.96 14.73 -8.08
C GLU A 63 -4.27 15.29 -7.55
N MET A 64 -4.80 14.73 -6.47
CA MET A 64 -6.08 15.16 -5.90
C MET A 64 -6.03 16.61 -5.37
N LYS A 65 -4.90 17.05 -4.80
CA LYS A 65 -4.69 18.46 -4.41
C LYS A 65 -4.87 19.43 -5.58
N THR A 66 -4.51 19.04 -6.80
CA THR A 66 -4.69 19.92 -7.98
C THR A 66 -6.15 20.08 -8.39
N LEU A 67 -7.01 19.14 -7.98
CA LEU A 67 -8.43 19.06 -8.34
C LEU A 67 -9.35 19.66 -7.25
N VAL A 68 -8.98 20.82 -6.69
CA VAL A 68 -9.74 21.60 -5.67
C VAL A 68 -9.97 20.94 -4.29
N HIS A 69 -9.27 19.87 -3.93
CA HIS A 69 -9.33 19.31 -2.58
C HIS A 69 -8.43 20.08 -1.60
N SER A 70 -8.94 20.38 -0.40
CA SER A 70 -8.18 21.00 0.69
C SER A 70 -7.93 19.99 1.80
N PHE A 71 -6.71 19.44 1.82
CA PHE A 71 -6.20 18.56 2.88
C PHE A 71 -4.68 18.70 2.98
N SER A 72 -4.11 18.29 4.11
CA SER A 72 -2.66 18.25 4.30
C SER A 72 -2.10 16.82 4.25
N VAL A 73 -0.83 16.70 3.91
CA VAL A 73 -0.09 15.45 3.76
C VAL A 73 1.23 15.54 4.52
N THR A 74 1.41 14.70 5.52
CA THR A 74 2.68 14.51 6.21
C THR A 74 3.36 13.25 5.67
N LEU A 75 4.57 13.43 5.15
CA LEU A 75 5.48 12.34 4.84
C LEU A 75 6.30 12.02 6.08
N ALA A 76 6.16 10.80 6.58
CA ALA A 76 6.78 10.27 7.78
C ALA A 76 7.86 9.22 7.42
N PRO A 77 9.03 9.62 6.89
CA PRO A 77 10.08 8.67 6.59
C PRO A 77 10.70 8.13 7.89
N PRO A 78 11.22 6.89 7.90
CA PRO A 78 11.88 6.34 9.07
C PRO A 78 13.12 7.15 9.50
N TYR A 79 13.87 7.70 8.54
CA TYR A 79 15.05 8.56 8.78
C TYR A 79 15.28 9.52 7.59
N PRO A 80 16.09 10.59 7.74
CA PRO A 80 16.39 11.53 6.67
C PRO A 80 17.06 10.85 5.46
N GLY A 81 16.62 11.16 4.25
CA GLY A 81 17.18 10.57 3.02
C GLY A 81 16.73 9.14 2.73
N PHE A 82 15.75 8.60 3.47
CA PHE A 82 15.18 7.28 3.19
C PHE A 82 14.47 7.21 1.82
N THR A 83 13.88 8.31 1.37
CA THR A 83 13.14 8.40 0.10
C THR A 83 13.40 9.73 -0.57
N ASP A 84 13.54 9.69 -1.90
CA ASP A 84 13.59 10.88 -2.74
C ASP A 84 12.19 11.34 -3.18
N VAL A 85 11.16 10.52 -2.93
CA VAL A 85 9.77 10.80 -3.31
C VAL A 85 9.10 11.64 -2.22
N THR A 86 9.25 12.96 -2.34
CA THR A 86 8.73 13.94 -1.38
C THR A 86 7.63 14.83 -1.96
N GLN A 87 7.45 14.79 -3.28
CA GLN A 87 6.50 15.65 -3.99
C GLN A 87 5.06 15.36 -3.57
N GLY A 88 4.34 16.41 -3.14
CA GLY A 88 2.95 16.31 -2.68
C GLY A 88 2.79 16.33 -1.15
N ALA A 89 3.87 16.13 -0.40
CA ALA A 89 3.89 16.34 1.05
C ALA A 89 3.93 17.85 1.37
N ASP A 90 3.17 18.27 2.39
CA ASP A 90 3.27 19.63 2.95
C ASP A 90 4.27 19.69 4.10
N GLU A 91 4.50 18.54 4.76
CA GLU A 91 5.42 18.39 5.87
C GLU A 91 6.16 17.08 5.75
N ILE A 92 7.45 17.07 6.13
CA ILE A 92 8.28 15.88 6.19
C ILE A 92 8.81 15.74 7.61
N ILE A 93 8.47 14.64 8.28
CA ILE A 93 8.87 14.37 9.67
C ILE A 93 9.64 13.05 9.71
N PRO A 94 10.98 13.05 9.70
CA PRO A 94 11.76 11.85 9.96
C PRO A 94 11.58 11.35 11.41
N LEU A 95 11.32 10.06 11.62
CA LEU A 95 11.01 9.51 12.95
C LEU A 95 12.23 8.99 13.72
N SER A 96 13.39 8.96 13.09
CA SER A 96 14.68 8.64 13.69
C SER A 96 15.77 9.44 13.01
N SER A 97 16.89 9.68 13.70
CA SER A 97 18.00 10.47 13.15
C SER A 97 18.88 9.68 12.18
N GLN A 98 18.85 8.34 12.25
CA GLN A 98 19.72 7.44 11.49
C GLN A 98 18.95 6.18 11.07
N ASP A 99 19.52 5.44 10.12
CA ASP A 99 19.03 4.13 9.71
C ASP A 99 19.39 3.09 10.78
N ASP A 100 18.45 2.85 11.69
CA ASP A 100 18.54 1.81 12.72
C ASP A 100 17.37 0.82 12.60
N PRO A 101 17.50 -0.45 13.00
CA PRO A 101 16.43 -1.45 12.81
C PRO A 101 15.06 -1.06 13.40
N SER A 102 15.03 -0.22 14.43
CA SER A 102 13.78 0.20 15.08
C SER A 102 13.07 1.35 14.36
N CYS A 103 13.73 2.06 13.44
CA CYS A 103 13.19 3.26 12.80
C CYS A 103 11.90 2.97 12.02
N PHE A 104 11.83 1.84 11.31
CA PHE A 104 10.64 1.42 10.58
C PHE A 104 9.45 1.15 11.49
N PHE A 105 9.71 0.53 12.65
CA PHE A 105 8.68 0.25 13.63
C PHE A 105 8.17 1.55 14.26
N LYS A 106 9.07 2.43 14.73
CA LYS A 106 8.72 3.75 15.27
C LYS A 106 7.86 4.55 14.27
N ARG A 107 8.27 4.57 13.01
CA ARG A 107 7.54 5.18 11.90
C ARG A 107 6.13 4.60 11.76
N ASN A 108 6.01 3.27 11.72
CA ASN A 108 4.71 2.61 11.60
C ASN A 108 3.78 2.91 12.79
N MET A 109 4.32 2.90 14.02
CA MET A 109 3.54 3.20 15.23
C MET A 109 3.08 4.65 15.23
N TYR A 110 3.96 5.60 14.89
CA TYR A 110 3.62 7.01 14.74
C TYR A 110 2.45 7.20 13.77
N MET A 111 2.47 6.55 12.60
CA MET A 111 1.41 6.66 11.61
C MET A 111 0.05 6.16 12.16
N VAL A 112 0.05 5.04 12.88
CA VAL A 112 -1.18 4.46 13.46
C VAL A 112 -1.68 5.31 14.65
N ASP A 113 -0.79 5.70 15.56
CA ASP A 113 -1.13 6.45 16.77
C ASP A 113 -1.67 7.86 16.46
N ASN A 114 -1.31 8.43 15.32
CA ASN A 114 -1.78 9.76 14.89
C ASN A 114 -2.96 9.70 13.91
N SER A 115 -3.56 8.53 13.69
CA SER A 115 -4.63 8.34 12.71
C SER A 115 -5.89 7.74 13.33
N GLN A 116 -7.04 8.02 12.71
CA GLN A 116 -8.32 7.39 13.05
C GLN A 116 -8.76 6.37 12.00
N ARG A 117 -8.12 6.39 10.82
CA ARG A 117 -8.32 5.45 9.72
C ARG A 117 -6.99 5.05 9.12
N ILE A 118 -6.90 3.81 8.65
CA ILE A 118 -5.79 3.31 7.86
C ILE A 118 -6.32 2.69 6.58
N ILE A 119 -5.80 3.14 5.44
CA ILE A 119 -6.03 2.49 4.14
C ILE A 119 -4.90 1.47 3.93
N ALA A 120 -5.27 0.20 3.84
CA ALA A 120 -4.33 -0.91 3.79
C ALA A 120 -4.39 -1.65 2.47
N VAL A 121 -3.31 -1.60 1.68
CA VAL A 121 -3.14 -2.43 0.48
C VAL A 121 -2.43 -3.73 0.89
N TYR A 122 -3.22 -4.70 1.30
CA TYR A 122 -2.75 -5.97 1.85
C TYR A 122 -3.81 -7.05 1.64
N ASP A 123 -3.38 -8.28 1.41
CA ASP A 123 -4.27 -9.43 1.25
C ASP A 123 -4.04 -10.42 2.38
N GLU A 124 -5.01 -10.54 3.29
CA GLU A 124 -4.90 -11.44 4.44
C GLU A 124 -5.04 -12.93 4.06
N ALA A 125 -5.56 -13.23 2.86
CA ALA A 125 -5.60 -14.60 2.35
C ALA A 125 -4.23 -15.06 1.82
N PHE A 126 -3.33 -14.10 1.55
CA PHE A 126 -1.96 -14.35 1.11
C PHE A 126 -0.98 -13.59 2.02
N PRO A 127 -0.91 -13.99 3.30
CA PRO A 127 -0.17 -13.22 4.29
C PRO A 127 1.32 -13.25 3.97
N VAL A 128 1.87 -12.06 3.73
CA VAL A 128 3.32 -11.84 3.72
C VAL A 128 3.71 -11.32 5.10
N GLU A 129 4.57 -12.05 5.79
CA GLU A 129 5.16 -11.58 7.03
C GLU A 129 5.99 -10.32 6.78
N GLY A 130 5.86 -9.33 7.67
CA GLY A 130 6.65 -8.11 7.59
C GLY A 130 5.94 -6.89 8.16
N GLY A 131 6.50 -5.72 7.86
CA GLY A 131 6.07 -4.45 8.44
C GLY A 131 4.59 -4.14 8.23
N THR A 132 4.01 -4.46 7.07
CA THR A 132 2.60 -4.21 6.76
C THR A 132 1.67 -5.00 7.69
N LEU A 133 1.92 -6.30 7.88
CA LEU A 133 1.12 -7.14 8.77
C LEU A 133 1.27 -6.68 10.23
N GLN A 134 2.47 -6.31 10.66
CA GLN A 134 2.72 -5.76 11.98
C GLN A 134 1.95 -4.45 12.21
N THR A 135 1.95 -3.54 11.23
CA THR A 135 1.18 -2.29 11.27
C THR A 135 -0.33 -2.57 11.37
N LEU A 136 -0.86 -3.51 10.57
CA LEU A 136 -2.27 -3.89 10.62
C LEU A 136 -2.66 -4.49 11.97
N ASN A 137 -1.82 -5.36 12.54
CA ASN A 137 -2.08 -5.92 13.86
C ASN A 137 -2.08 -4.83 14.93
N TYR A 138 -1.14 -3.88 14.88
CA TYR A 138 -1.13 -2.75 15.79
C TYR A 138 -2.37 -1.85 15.62
N ALA A 139 -2.77 -1.56 14.38
CA ALA A 139 -4.00 -0.81 14.07
C ALA A 139 -5.25 -1.45 14.69
N LYS A 140 -5.35 -2.79 14.63
CA LYS A 140 -6.42 -3.56 15.30
C LYS A 140 -6.39 -3.34 16.82
N THR A 141 -5.21 -3.41 17.45
CA THR A 141 -5.10 -3.15 18.90
C THR A 141 -5.49 -1.74 19.30
N LYS A 142 -5.29 -0.76 18.40
CA LYS A 142 -5.65 0.65 18.59
C LYS A 142 -7.09 0.97 18.21
N GLN A 143 -7.81 0.00 17.66
CA GLN A 143 -9.21 0.13 17.23
C GLN A 143 -9.42 1.29 16.23
N ILE A 144 -8.40 1.59 15.41
CA ILE A 144 -8.57 2.54 14.31
C ILE A 144 -9.32 1.85 13.15
N THR A 145 -10.05 2.61 12.35
CA THR A 145 -10.83 2.06 11.22
C THR A 145 -9.87 1.53 10.16
N ILE A 146 -10.01 0.27 9.75
CA ILE A 146 -9.17 -0.36 8.73
C ILE A 146 -9.97 -0.51 7.43
N GLU A 147 -9.59 0.26 6.41
CA GLU A 147 -10.13 0.14 5.05
C GLU A 147 -9.16 -0.67 4.19
N GLN A 148 -9.49 -1.93 3.94
CA GLN A 148 -8.57 -2.88 3.34
C GLN A 148 -8.85 -3.13 1.85
N LEU A 149 -7.85 -2.86 1.02
CA LEU A 149 -7.80 -3.17 -0.40
C LEU A 149 -7.04 -4.50 -0.61
N ARG A 150 -7.81 -5.54 -0.92
CA ARG A 150 -7.29 -6.89 -1.22
C ARG A 150 -6.86 -6.96 -2.67
N TRP A 151 -5.63 -6.51 -2.93
CA TRP A 151 -5.13 -6.25 -4.28
C TRP A 151 -5.12 -7.51 -5.16
N LYS A 152 -4.85 -8.70 -4.61
CA LYS A 152 -4.84 -9.92 -5.42
C LYS A 152 -6.24 -10.33 -5.84
N LYS A 153 -7.19 -10.34 -4.89
CA LYS A 153 -8.62 -10.55 -5.19
C LYS A 153 -9.16 -9.54 -6.21
N LEU A 154 -8.77 -8.28 -6.09
CA LEU A 154 -9.12 -7.22 -7.04
C LEU A 154 -8.66 -7.59 -8.45
N LEU A 155 -7.37 -7.92 -8.60
CA LEU A 155 -6.81 -8.25 -9.90
C LEU A 155 -7.41 -9.53 -10.50
N ASP A 156 -7.63 -10.57 -9.69
CA ASP A 156 -8.29 -11.80 -10.13
C ASP A 156 -9.67 -11.49 -10.75
N GLY A 157 -10.45 -10.60 -10.12
CA GLY A 157 -11.73 -10.14 -10.65
C GLY A 157 -11.61 -9.38 -11.98
N TYR A 158 -10.59 -8.55 -12.15
CA TYR A 158 -10.36 -7.81 -13.40
C TYR A 158 -10.02 -8.75 -14.57
N TYR A 159 -9.17 -9.76 -14.35
CA TYR A 159 -8.78 -10.71 -15.39
C TYR A 159 -9.89 -11.71 -15.77
N LEU A 160 -10.88 -11.93 -14.90
CA LEU A 160 -12.09 -12.69 -15.23
C LEU A 160 -13.05 -11.95 -16.19
N HIS A 161 -12.89 -10.63 -16.37
CA HIS A 161 -13.79 -9.79 -17.16
C HIS A 161 -13.17 -9.25 -18.45
N ILE A 162 -11.95 -9.67 -18.81
CA ILE A 162 -11.37 -9.36 -20.13
C ILE A 162 -11.92 -10.38 -21.14
N PRO A 163 -12.80 -10.01 -22.08
CA PRO A 163 -13.19 -10.92 -23.15
C PRO A 163 -11.95 -11.25 -23.99
N GLU A 164 -11.75 -12.53 -24.33
CA GLU A 164 -10.66 -13.06 -25.17
C GLU A 164 -10.63 -12.45 -26.58
N LYS A 165 -10.44 -11.15 -26.76
CA LYS A 165 -10.34 -10.53 -28.09
C LYS A 165 -9.47 -9.28 -28.09
N VAL A 166 -8.18 -9.42 -27.77
CA VAL A 166 -7.11 -8.69 -28.47
C VAL A 166 -5.83 -9.55 -28.39
N GLY A 167 -5.56 -10.33 -29.43
CA GLY A 167 -4.22 -10.69 -29.91
C GLY A 167 -3.05 -10.89 -28.95
N TYR A 168 -3.25 -11.40 -27.74
CA TYR A 168 -2.17 -11.78 -26.85
C TYR A 168 -1.60 -13.11 -27.38
N LYS A 169 -0.49 -13.06 -28.11
CA LYS A 169 0.35 -14.24 -28.37
C LYS A 169 1.23 -14.55 -27.15
N GLY A 170 0.59 -14.64 -25.99
CA GLY A 170 1.12 -15.29 -24.80
C GLY A 170 0.20 -16.47 -24.54
N SER A 171 0.70 -17.68 -24.82
CA SER A 171 -0.04 -18.93 -24.62
C SER A 171 -0.67 -19.01 -23.22
N PRO A 172 -1.94 -19.45 -23.08
CA PRO A 172 -2.50 -19.79 -21.78
C PRO A 172 -1.97 -21.17 -21.36
N ALA A 173 -0.78 -21.20 -20.75
CA ALA A 173 -0.14 -22.37 -20.13
C ALA A 173 1.20 -21.90 -19.55
N GLN A 174 1.58 -22.04 -18.27
CA GLN A 174 1.10 -22.78 -17.11
C GLN A 174 1.54 -21.97 -15.88
N SER A 175 0.66 -21.74 -14.91
CA SER A 175 1.12 -21.40 -13.56
C SER A 175 1.72 -22.66 -12.93
N SER A 176 2.99 -22.94 -13.20
CA SER A 176 3.73 -24.02 -12.55
C SER A 176 4.29 -23.53 -11.22
N PHE A 177 3.41 -23.25 -10.26
CA PHE A 177 3.77 -23.35 -8.85
C PHE A 177 3.08 -24.60 -8.31
N PRO A 178 3.82 -25.66 -7.95
CA PRO A 178 3.20 -26.86 -7.42
C PRO A 178 2.44 -26.51 -6.14
N LEU A 179 1.15 -26.80 -6.14
CA LEU A 179 0.29 -26.75 -4.97
C LEU A 179 0.41 -28.09 -4.24
N ASN A 180 0.40 -28.10 -2.91
CA ASN A 180 0.27 -29.35 -2.17
C ASN A 180 -1.18 -29.89 -2.26
N GLU A 181 -1.43 -31.11 -1.77
CA GLU A 181 -2.76 -31.75 -1.78
C GLU A 181 -3.84 -30.96 -1.00
N GLN A 182 -3.45 -29.89 -0.29
CA GLN A 182 -4.32 -29.00 0.46
C GLN A 182 -4.52 -27.62 -0.21
N GLY A 183 -3.99 -27.42 -1.43
CA GLY A 183 -4.19 -26.20 -2.21
C GLY A 183 -3.36 -25.00 -1.75
N VAL A 184 -2.26 -25.23 -1.02
CA VAL A 184 -1.34 -24.18 -0.56
C VAL A 184 -0.11 -24.11 -1.48
N PHE A 185 0.30 -22.89 -1.84
CA PHE A 185 1.49 -22.63 -2.66
C PHE A 185 2.77 -23.05 -1.93
N LEU A 186 3.60 -23.87 -2.58
CA LEU A 186 4.94 -24.20 -2.09
C LEU A 186 5.86 -22.99 -2.31
N VAL A 187 6.26 -22.33 -1.22
CA VAL A 187 7.29 -21.30 -1.24
C VAL A 187 8.62 -22.01 -1.04
N GLU A 188 9.46 -22.08 -2.07
CA GLU A 188 10.83 -22.55 -1.89
C GLU A 188 11.60 -21.53 -1.04
N ALA A 189 12.25 -22.01 0.03
CA ALA A 189 13.11 -21.19 0.85
C ALA A 189 14.32 -20.72 0.02
N PRO A 190 14.81 -19.48 0.21
CA PRO A 190 15.95 -18.99 -0.55
C PRO A 190 17.19 -19.83 -0.21
N GLU A 191 17.87 -20.33 -1.25
CA GLU A 191 19.14 -21.03 -1.11
C GLU A 191 20.21 -20.12 -0.48
N LYS A 192 21.09 -20.75 0.31
CA LYS A 192 22.15 -20.12 1.12
C LYS A 192 23.28 -19.55 0.29
#